data_AF-A0A0N8W2H5-F1
#
_entry.id   AF-A0A0N8W2H5-F1
#
_cell.length_a   1.000
_cell.length_b   1.000
_cell.length_c   1.000
_cell.angle_alpha   90.00
_cell.angle_beta   90.00
_cell.angle_gamma   90.00
#
_symmetry.space_group_name_H-M   'P 1'
#
loop_
_entity.id
_entity.type
_entity.pdbx_description
1 polymer ?
#
loop_
_entity_poly.entity_id
_entity_poly.type
_entity_poly.pdbx_seq_one_letter_code
_entity_poly.pdbx_strand_id
1 'polypeptide(L)'
;MATKHEQILQYIHQLPIGEKISVRQIAKEMGVSEGTAYRAIKDAENKGYVSTIERVGTIRIEKKRKENIEKLTYAEVVNIVDGQVLGGREGLYKTLNRFVIGAMQLEAMMRYTGAGDLLIVGNRTKAHELALQAGAAVLITGGFDTADHVKKLADERQLPIISTSYDTFTVATMINRAIYDQLIKKEIVLVEDIIIPLEKTAYLRVNDPIERWYVLNKETHHSRFPVVDDDWKVQGIVTAKDVLDMDRQLPIEKVMTKQPITVNGKTSVAFASHIMVWEGIELLPVVDDHHRLQGIISRQDVLKALQMAQRQPQVGETIEDLITAQFRESGDKETLFRCAITPQMTSYLGTLSYGVFTTIVTEAAARMLRAYKRGDLVMENITIYFIKPVQIDSTVDVKAKLLELGRKFGKVDVEVYNEGAIVGKAMMMCQLIDR
;
A
#
# COMPACT_ATOMS: atom_id res chain seq x y z
N MET A 1 17.88 26.48 17.23
CA MET A 1 17.57 25.66 18.42
C MET A 1 16.50 24.67 18.01
N ALA A 2 16.64 23.38 18.37
CA ALA A 2 15.60 22.39 18.08
C ALA A 2 14.31 22.77 18.80
N THR A 3 13.17 22.61 18.13
CA THR A 3 11.85 22.86 18.72
C THR A 3 11.58 21.86 19.85
N LYS A 4 10.70 22.21 20.80
CA LYS A 4 10.26 21.28 21.86
C LYS A 4 9.70 19.97 21.29
N HIS A 5 9.10 20.00 20.10
CA HIS A 5 8.62 18.82 19.37
C HIS A 5 9.78 17.93 18.88
N GLU A 6 10.78 18.52 18.25
CA GLU A 6 11.98 17.78 17.78
C GLU A 6 12.79 17.19 18.93
N GLN A 7 12.87 17.88 20.06
CA GLN A 7 13.50 17.38 21.29
C GLN A 7 12.80 16.12 21.80
N ILE A 8 11.47 16.06 21.74
CA ILE A 8 10.70 14.86 22.11
C ILE A 8 10.94 13.71 21.15
N LEU A 9 11.01 13.98 19.84
CA LEU A 9 11.32 12.94 18.86
C LEU A 9 12.73 12.37 19.05
N GLN A 10 13.72 13.21 19.36
CA GLN A 10 15.08 12.77 19.67
C GLN A 10 15.12 11.94 20.96
N TYR A 11 14.38 12.37 21.98
CA TYR A 11 14.23 11.62 23.23
C TYR A 11 13.64 10.23 22.98
N ILE A 12 12.50 10.15 22.27
CA ILE A 12 11.86 8.88 21.89
C ILE A 12 12.84 7.99 21.11
N HIS A 13 13.63 8.56 20.20
CA HIS A 13 14.59 7.80 19.41
C HIS A 13 15.69 7.13 20.27
N GLN A 14 16.11 7.78 21.36
CA GLN A 14 17.14 7.29 22.28
C GLN A 14 16.63 6.23 23.27
N LEU A 15 15.31 6.07 23.42
CA LEU A 15 14.75 5.03 24.28
C LEU A 15 15.10 3.62 23.74
N PRO A 16 15.42 2.68 24.64
CA PRO A 16 15.51 1.26 24.34
C PRO A 16 14.30 0.74 23.57
N ILE A 17 14.55 -0.15 22.60
CA ILE A 17 13.49 -0.88 21.89
C ILE A 17 12.71 -1.74 22.91
N GLY A 18 11.38 -1.73 22.82
CA GLY A 18 10.47 -2.39 23.77
C GLY A 18 9.96 -1.48 24.88
N GLU A 19 10.56 -0.30 25.09
CA GLU A 19 10.20 0.58 26.19
C GLU A 19 8.80 1.19 26.03
N LYS A 20 8.02 1.20 27.12
CA LYS A 20 6.68 1.80 27.14
C LYS A 20 6.76 3.32 27.15
N ILE A 21 5.96 3.94 26.29
CA ILE A 21 5.89 5.38 26.13
C ILE A 21 4.51 5.85 26.57
N SER A 22 4.49 6.82 27.50
CA SER A 22 3.24 7.46 27.92
C SER A 22 3.31 8.97 27.74
N VAL A 23 2.17 9.55 27.35
CA VAL A 23 2.01 11.01 27.17
C VAL A 23 2.40 11.76 28.44
N ARG A 24 1.95 11.27 29.60
CA ARG A 24 2.20 11.88 30.92
C ARG A 24 3.67 11.83 31.31
N GLN A 25 4.34 10.70 31.07
CA GLN A 25 5.76 10.56 31.40
C GLN A 25 6.62 11.49 30.55
N ILE A 26 6.41 11.50 29.22
CA ILE A 26 7.15 12.39 28.32
C ILE A 26 6.88 13.86 28.66
N ALA A 27 5.63 14.24 28.94
CA ALA A 27 5.27 15.59 29.34
C ALA A 27 6.03 16.05 30.59
N LYS A 28 6.14 15.16 31.59
CA LYS A 28 6.85 15.41 32.85
C LYS A 28 8.37 15.48 32.68
N GLU A 29 8.96 14.50 31.99
CA GLU A 29 10.42 14.41 31.79
C GLU A 29 10.96 15.55 30.92
N MET A 30 10.19 16.00 29.94
CA MET A 30 10.62 17.05 29.00
C MET A 30 10.10 18.45 29.33
N GLY A 31 9.30 18.61 30.39
CA GLY A 31 8.76 19.91 30.79
C GLY A 31 7.86 20.53 29.71
N VAL A 32 7.00 19.73 29.08
CA VAL A 32 6.12 20.12 27.98
C VAL A 32 4.65 19.82 28.31
N SER A 33 3.72 20.45 27.57
CA SER A 33 2.30 20.13 27.71
C SER A 33 1.99 18.71 27.22
N GLU A 34 0.99 18.04 27.81
CA GLU A 34 0.53 16.73 27.34
C GLU A 34 0.10 16.76 25.86
N GLY A 35 -0.48 17.86 25.38
CA GLY A 35 -0.86 18.03 23.97
C GLY A 35 0.34 18.16 23.01
N THR A 36 1.49 18.66 23.49
CA THR A 36 2.75 18.65 22.73
C THR A 36 3.35 17.25 22.70
N ALA A 37 3.37 16.56 23.84
CA ALA A 37 3.85 15.18 23.95
C ALA A 37 3.01 14.21 23.10
N TYR A 38 1.68 14.35 23.12
CA TYR A 38 0.77 13.52 22.31
C TYR A 38 1.03 13.67 20.81
N ARG A 39 1.18 14.92 20.32
CA ARG A 39 1.50 15.17 18.90
C ARG A 39 2.86 14.59 18.51
N ALA A 40 3.86 14.71 19.36
CA ALA A 40 5.18 14.14 19.12
C ALA A 40 5.17 12.60 19.11
N ILE A 41 4.38 11.96 19.99
CA ILE A 41 4.20 10.50 19.99
C ILE A 41 3.48 10.06 18.70
N LYS A 42 2.45 10.78 18.25
CA LYS A 42 1.77 10.48 16.98
C LYS A 42 2.67 10.66 15.76
N ASP A 43 3.51 11.68 15.76
CA ASP A 43 4.52 11.87 14.71
C ASP A 43 5.60 10.77 14.77
N ALA A 44 6.04 10.38 15.96
CA ALA A 44 6.94 9.23 16.15
C ALA A 44 6.32 7.91 15.66
N GLU A 45 5.02 7.71 15.83
CA GLU A 45 4.27 6.56 15.33
C GLU A 45 4.23 6.57 13.79
N ASN A 46 3.92 7.73 13.19
CA ASN A 46 3.96 7.92 11.74
C ASN A 46 5.34 7.69 11.13
N LYS A 47 6.40 8.02 11.87
CA LYS A 47 7.81 7.80 11.49
C LYS A 47 8.30 6.38 11.80
N GLY A 48 7.44 5.52 12.35
CA GLY A 48 7.77 4.12 12.65
C GLY A 48 8.76 3.95 13.82
N TYR A 49 8.85 4.93 14.72
CA TYR A 49 9.66 4.82 15.93
C TYR A 49 8.91 4.13 17.07
N VAL A 50 7.59 4.22 17.08
CA VAL A 50 6.73 3.67 18.13
C VAL A 50 5.50 3.00 17.52
N SER A 51 4.87 2.08 18.24
CA SER A 51 3.60 1.45 17.85
C SER A 51 2.63 1.43 19.02
N THR A 52 1.38 1.83 18.80
CA THR A 52 0.31 1.76 19.80
C THR A 52 -0.43 0.44 19.69
N ILE A 53 -0.41 -0.34 20.77
CA ILE A 53 -1.08 -1.64 20.85
C ILE A 53 -2.24 -1.54 21.85
N GLU A 54 -3.43 -1.99 21.44
CA GLU A 54 -4.61 -2.01 22.30
C GLU A 54 -4.34 -2.81 23.58
N ARG A 55 -4.77 -2.28 24.74
CA ARG A 55 -4.57 -2.89 26.08
C ARG A 55 -3.12 -2.99 26.58
N VAL A 56 -2.11 -2.62 25.77
CA VAL A 56 -0.68 -2.64 26.16
C VAL A 56 -0.11 -1.23 26.31
N GLY A 57 -0.53 -0.30 25.44
CA GLY A 57 -0.01 1.07 25.36
C GLY A 57 0.93 1.28 24.16
N THR A 58 1.55 2.46 24.06
CA THR A 58 2.52 2.77 23.02
C THR A 58 3.90 2.25 23.43
N ILE A 59 4.59 1.56 22.53
CA ILE A 59 5.93 0.99 22.77
C ILE A 59 6.94 1.45 21.71
N ARG A 60 8.20 1.60 22.10
CA ARG A 60 9.33 1.85 21.18
C ARG A 60 9.60 0.62 20.33
N ILE A 61 9.64 0.79 19.01
CA ILE A 61 9.93 -0.30 18.05
C ILE A 61 11.20 -0.01 17.26
N GLU A 62 11.88 -1.03 16.74
CA GLU A 62 13.05 -0.78 15.89
C GLU A 62 12.65 0.01 14.63
N LYS A 63 13.44 1.03 14.26
CA LYS A 63 13.21 1.79 13.03
C LYS A 63 13.39 0.82 11.86
N LYS A 64 12.32 0.58 11.09
CA LYS A 64 12.35 -0.32 9.93
C LYS A 64 13.45 0.10 8.95
N ARG A 65 14.52 -0.70 8.83
CA ARG A 65 15.45 -0.62 7.69
C ARG A 65 14.80 -1.35 6.51
N LYS A 66 14.63 -0.65 5.38
CA LYS A 66 13.91 -1.07 4.16
C LYS A 66 14.49 -2.31 3.43
N GLU A 67 15.42 -3.07 4.03
CA GLU A 67 16.14 -4.15 3.34
C GLU A 67 15.76 -5.58 3.73
N ASN A 68 14.78 -5.79 4.62
CA ASN A 68 14.25 -7.13 4.85
C ASN A 68 12.74 -7.08 4.87
N ILE A 69 12.12 -7.94 4.05
CA ILE A 69 10.69 -8.28 4.02
C ILE A 69 10.06 -7.90 5.36
N GLU A 70 9.25 -6.84 5.43
CA GLU A 70 8.65 -6.44 6.72
C GLU A 70 7.75 -7.58 7.20
N LYS A 71 8.30 -8.37 8.11
CA LYS A 71 7.68 -9.55 8.69
C LYS A 71 6.63 -9.11 9.70
N LEU A 72 5.50 -9.82 9.75
CA LEU A 72 4.50 -9.65 10.82
C LEU A 72 5.20 -9.70 12.19
N THR A 73 4.86 -8.81 13.10
CA THR A 73 5.28 -8.91 14.49
C THR A 73 4.36 -9.86 15.25
N TYR A 74 4.83 -10.43 16.36
CA TYR A 74 3.96 -11.22 17.21
C TYR A 74 2.81 -10.38 17.81
N ALA A 75 3.02 -9.07 18.02
CA ALA A 75 1.95 -8.14 18.40
C ALA A 75 0.82 -8.07 17.37
N GLU A 76 1.15 -7.99 16.08
CA GLU A 76 0.15 -8.01 15.01
C GLU A 76 -0.59 -9.34 14.97
N VAL A 77 0.12 -10.47 15.17
CA VAL A 77 -0.53 -11.79 15.25
C VAL A 77 -1.55 -11.85 16.38
N VAL A 78 -1.23 -11.32 17.57
CA VAL A 78 -2.18 -11.25 18.69
C VAL A 78 -3.46 -10.54 18.26
N ASN A 79 -3.36 -9.41 17.56
CA ASN A 79 -4.53 -8.67 17.10
C ASN A 79 -5.30 -9.43 15.99
N ILE A 80 -4.62 -10.13 15.09
CA ILE A 80 -5.25 -10.90 14.00
C ILE A 80 -6.12 -12.03 14.53
N VAL A 81 -5.70 -12.68 15.62
CA VAL A 81 -6.33 -13.90 16.15
C VAL A 81 -7.17 -13.64 17.40
N ASP A 82 -7.45 -12.37 17.72
CA ASP A 82 -8.08 -11.94 18.98
C ASP A 82 -7.45 -12.61 20.21
N GLY A 83 -6.11 -12.72 20.19
CA GLY A 83 -5.34 -13.51 21.12
C GLY A 83 -5.16 -12.86 22.50
N GLN A 84 -5.04 -13.69 23.52
CA GLN A 84 -4.57 -13.31 24.85
C GLN A 84 -3.13 -13.74 25.04
N VAL A 85 -2.27 -12.81 25.47
CA VAL A 85 -0.88 -13.13 25.80
C VAL A 85 -0.79 -13.70 27.22
N LEU A 86 -0.39 -14.96 27.31
CA LEU A 86 -0.26 -15.73 28.56
C LEU A 86 1.12 -15.56 29.23
N GLY A 87 2.16 -15.26 28.45
CA GLY A 87 3.54 -15.03 28.90
C GLY A 87 4.41 -14.51 27.76
N GLY A 88 5.62 -14.05 28.06
CA GLY A 88 6.60 -13.55 27.09
C GLY A 88 6.22 -12.22 26.43
N ARG A 89 5.53 -11.34 27.15
CA ARG A 89 5.02 -10.05 26.64
C ARG A 89 6.10 -9.15 26.05
N GLU A 90 7.28 -9.14 26.66
CA GLU A 90 8.43 -8.38 26.18
C GLU A 90 8.89 -8.86 24.79
N GLY A 91 8.50 -10.06 24.34
CA GLY A 91 8.82 -10.56 23.00
C GLY A 91 7.92 -10.07 21.88
N LEU A 92 6.84 -9.32 22.15
CA LEU A 92 5.80 -9.01 21.17
C LEU A 92 6.28 -8.14 19.99
N TYR A 93 7.31 -7.31 20.19
CA TYR A 93 7.87 -6.47 19.13
C TYR A 93 8.70 -7.27 18.11
N LYS A 94 9.09 -8.51 18.43
CA LYS A 94 9.90 -9.36 17.55
C LYS A 94 9.08 -9.78 16.32
N THR A 95 9.79 -9.98 15.22
CA THR A 95 9.21 -10.36 13.93
C THR A 95 9.08 -11.87 13.77
N LEU A 96 7.97 -12.30 13.19
CA LEU A 96 7.66 -13.65 12.75
C LEU A 96 8.35 -13.97 11.42
N ASN A 97 9.18 -15.02 11.40
CA ASN A 97 9.80 -15.51 10.16
C ASN A 97 8.81 -16.33 9.31
N ARG A 98 8.16 -17.31 9.93
CA ARG A 98 7.12 -18.16 9.35
C ARG A 98 6.31 -18.81 10.47
N PHE A 99 5.10 -19.26 10.17
CA PHE A 99 4.31 -20.06 11.11
C PHE A 99 4.34 -21.54 10.73
N VAL A 100 4.23 -22.41 11.73
CA VAL A 100 4.25 -23.87 11.59
C VAL A 100 3.05 -24.44 12.33
N ILE A 101 2.34 -25.39 11.71
CA ILE A 101 1.19 -26.04 12.34
C ILE A 101 1.61 -27.37 12.97
N GLY A 102 1.52 -27.46 14.29
CA GLY A 102 1.85 -28.62 15.11
C GLY A 102 0.79 -29.73 15.07
N ALA A 103 0.51 -30.29 13.89
CA ALA A 103 -0.47 -31.38 13.74
C ALA A 103 0.13 -32.79 14.02
N MET A 104 1.45 -32.94 13.87
CA MET A 104 2.15 -34.22 13.94
C MET A 104 2.47 -34.65 15.38
N GLN A 105 3.17 -35.77 15.56
CA GLN A 105 3.82 -36.11 16.83
C GLN A 105 4.93 -35.10 17.17
N LEU A 106 5.25 -34.99 18.46
CA LEU A 106 6.16 -33.99 19.01
C LEU A 106 7.52 -33.96 18.32
N GLU A 107 8.15 -35.13 18.16
CA GLU A 107 9.47 -35.24 17.54
C GLU A 107 9.48 -34.79 16.07
N ALA A 108 8.40 -35.07 15.34
CA ALA A 108 8.27 -34.70 13.93
C ALA A 108 8.03 -33.20 13.75
N MET A 109 7.11 -32.60 14.54
CA MET A 109 6.82 -31.17 14.43
C MET A 109 8.03 -30.29 14.78
N MET A 110 8.85 -30.72 15.73
CA MET A 110 10.02 -29.94 16.17
C MET A 110 11.10 -29.83 15.09
N ARG A 111 11.15 -30.74 14.11
CA ARG A 111 12.06 -30.64 12.95
C ARG A 111 11.78 -29.43 12.07
N TYR A 112 10.57 -28.89 12.12
CA TYR A 112 10.14 -27.75 11.34
C TYR A 112 10.08 -26.45 12.18
N THR A 113 10.29 -26.53 13.49
CA THR A 113 10.16 -25.38 14.41
C THR A 113 11.55 -24.81 14.71
N GLY A 114 11.80 -23.56 14.32
CA GLY A 114 13.08 -22.88 14.54
C GLY A 114 12.96 -21.51 15.20
N ALA A 115 14.11 -20.87 15.41
CA ALA A 115 14.17 -19.56 16.03
C ALA A 115 13.44 -18.48 15.20
N GLY A 116 12.58 -17.70 15.85
CA GLY A 116 11.75 -16.68 15.21
C GLY A 116 10.52 -17.22 14.48
N ASP A 117 10.23 -18.52 14.56
CA ASP A 117 8.98 -19.10 14.06
C ASP A 117 7.83 -18.85 15.06
N LEU A 118 6.59 -19.11 14.60
CA LEU A 118 5.40 -19.24 15.43
C LEU A 118 4.84 -20.65 15.32
N LEU A 119 4.86 -21.42 16.40
CA LEU A 119 4.24 -22.73 16.44
C LEU A 119 2.76 -22.60 16.81
N ILE A 120 1.86 -22.97 15.90
CA ILE A 120 0.42 -23.08 16.11
C ILE A 120 0.11 -24.50 16.56
N VAL A 121 -0.35 -24.69 17.80
CA VAL A 121 -0.56 -26.02 18.38
C VAL A 121 -1.75 -26.01 19.35
N GLY A 122 -2.40 -27.16 19.52
CA GLY A 122 -3.43 -27.33 20.56
C GLY A 122 -2.84 -27.43 21.97
N ASN A 123 -3.57 -28.02 22.91
CA ASN A 123 -3.20 -28.14 24.32
C ASN A 123 -2.09 -29.17 24.63
N ARG A 124 -0.88 -28.97 24.11
CA ARG A 124 0.27 -29.85 24.35
C ARG A 124 1.39 -29.10 25.06
N THR A 125 1.34 -29.05 26.39
CA THR A 125 2.31 -28.31 27.23
C THR A 125 3.78 -28.59 26.90
N LYS A 126 4.14 -29.86 26.63
CA LYS A 126 5.51 -30.22 26.26
C LYS A 126 5.93 -29.66 24.89
N ALA A 127 4.99 -29.50 23.95
CA ALA A 127 5.24 -28.82 22.68
C ALA A 127 5.45 -27.33 22.89
N HIS A 128 4.65 -26.71 23.76
CA HIS A 128 4.82 -25.28 24.11
C HIS A 128 6.23 -25.04 24.66
N GLU A 129 6.67 -25.87 25.60
CA GLU A 129 7.99 -25.77 26.22
C GLU A 129 9.12 -25.94 25.20
N LEU A 130 9.08 -27.00 24.39
CA LEU A 130 10.13 -27.29 23.40
C LEU A 130 10.21 -26.21 22.31
N ALA A 131 9.07 -25.63 21.90
CA ALA A 131 9.06 -24.53 20.95
C ALA A 131 9.80 -23.30 21.49
N LEU A 132 9.51 -22.90 22.74
CA LEU A 132 10.19 -21.77 23.39
C LEU A 132 11.70 -22.04 23.55
N GLN A 133 12.07 -23.28 23.90
CA GLN A 133 13.48 -23.68 23.98
C GLN A 133 14.20 -23.57 22.62
N ALA A 134 13.50 -23.94 21.55
CA ALA A 134 13.96 -23.80 20.16
C ALA A 134 13.97 -22.36 19.63
N GLY A 135 13.49 -21.39 20.42
CA GLY A 135 13.46 -19.98 20.03
C GLY A 135 12.20 -19.56 19.27
N ALA A 136 11.15 -20.39 19.26
CA ALA A 136 9.88 -20.11 18.61
C ALA A 136 8.84 -19.58 19.61
N ALA A 137 8.01 -18.66 19.17
CA ALA A 137 6.79 -18.27 19.89
C ALA A 137 5.73 -19.36 19.76
N VAL A 138 4.73 -19.34 20.65
CA VAL A 138 3.66 -20.35 20.69
C VAL A 138 2.31 -19.68 20.55
N LEU A 139 1.46 -20.21 19.67
CA LEU A 139 0.05 -19.86 19.56
C LEU A 139 -0.80 -21.09 19.86
N ILE A 140 -1.50 -21.04 20.99
CA ILE A 140 -2.38 -22.10 21.50
C ILE A 140 -3.79 -21.88 20.96
N THR A 141 -4.33 -22.86 20.26
CA THR A 141 -5.66 -22.80 19.63
C THR A 141 -6.71 -23.50 20.49
N GLY A 142 -7.99 -23.14 20.34
CA GLY A 142 -9.10 -23.75 21.06
C GLY A 142 -9.35 -23.25 22.49
N GLY A 143 -8.77 -22.10 22.85
CA GLY A 143 -9.01 -21.42 24.13
C GLY A 143 -8.30 -22.04 25.32
N PHE A 144 -7.28 -22.86 25.09
CA PHE A 144 -6.53 -23.51 26.15
C PHE A 144 -5.45 -22.61 26.74
N ASP A 145 -5.12 -22.88 28.00
CA ASP A 145 -3.98 -22.29 28.70
C ASP A 145 -2.76 -23.23 28.62
N THR A 146 -1.64 -22.81 29.19
CA THR A 146 -0.43 -23.59 29.41
C THR A 146 -0.03 -23.59 30.88
N ALA A 147 0.91 -24.45 31.26
CA ALA A 147 1.39 -24.53 32.64
C ALA A 147 2.25 -23.31 33.03
N ASP A 148 2.23 -22.91 34.30
CA ASP A 148 2.91 -21.70 34.80
C ASP A 148 4.42 -21.71 34.60
N HIS A 149 5.07 -22.89 34.67
CA HIS A 149 6.50 -23.00 34.38
C HIS A 149 6.82 -22.66 32.92
N VAL A 150 5.91 -22.95 31.99
CA VAL A 150 6.05 -22.60 30.57
C VAL A 150 5.86 -21.09 30.36
N LYS A 151 4.92 -20.47 31.09
CA LYS A 151 4.73 -19.00 31.07
C LYS A 151 6.00 -18.28 31.55
N LYS A 152 6.59 -18.76 32.66
CA LYS A 152 7.87 -18.24 33.17
C LYS A 152 9.00 -18.41 32.15
N LEU A 153 9.11 -19.58 31.52
CA LEU A 153 10.09 -19.83 30.47
C LEU A 153 9.92 -18.87 29.28
N ALA A 154 8.69 -18.56 28.90
CA ALA A 154 8.39 -17.57 27.85
C ALA A 154 8.82 -16.15 28.23
N ASP A 155 8.62 -15.74 29.50
CA ASP A 155 9.10 -14.47 30.01
C ASP A 155 10.64 -14.40 29.99
N GLU A 156 11.32 -15.45 30.47
CA GLU A 156 12.79 -15.56 30.48
C GLU A 156 13.38 -15.51 29.07
N ARG A 157 12.75 -16.17 28.10
CA ARG A 157 13.18 -16.18 26.70
C ARG A 157 12.68 -14.98 25.90
N GLN A 158 11.82 -14.14 26.48
CA GLN A 158 11.12 -13.06 25.79
C GLN A 158 10.48 -13.55 24.49
N LEU A 159 9.72 -14.65 24.56
CA LEU A 159 9.01 -15.24 23.43
C LEU A 159 7.53 -15.41 23.81
N PRO A 160 6.61 -14.79 23.06
CA PRO A 160 5.22 -14.75 23.49
C PRO A 160 4.56 -16.12 23.39
N ILE A 161 3.73 -16.42 24.40
CA ILE A 161 2.70 -17.46 24.33
C ILE A 161 1.37 -16.74 24.18
N ILE A 162 0.71 -17.01 23.07
CA ILE A 162 -0.57 -16.42 22.70
C ILE A 162 -1.62 -17.53 22.78
N SER A 163 -2.79 -17.27 23.34
CA SER A 163 -3.93 -18.17 23.33
C SER A 163 -5.10 -17.53 22.60
N THR A 164 -5.82 -18.30 21.81
CA THR A 164 -7.03 -17.85 21.11
C THR A 164 -8.12 -18.91 21.18
N SER A 165 -9.37 -18.48 21.24
CA SER A 165 -10.54 -19.37 21.22
C SER A 165 -10.76 -20.03 19.86
N TYR A 166 -10.15 -19.52 18.79
CA TYR A 166 -10.28 -20.09 17.45
C TYR A 166 -9.52 -21.40 17.29
N ASP A 167 -9.98 -22.27 16.39
CA ASP A 167 -9.29 -23.50 16.03
C ASP A 167 -8.09 -23.25 15.10
N THR A 168 -7.28 -24.28 14.92
CA THR A 168 -6.05 -24.22 14.12
C THR A 168 -6.26 -23.82 12.67
N PHE A 169 -7.33 -24.28 12.01
CA PHE A 169 -7.59 -23.91 10.61
C PHE A 169 -7.96 -22.44 10.52
N THR A 170 -8.90 -21.98 11.35
CA THR A 170 -9.34 -20.58 11.40
C THR A 170 -8.17 -19.63 11.63
N VAL A 171 -7.32 -19.93 12.62
CA VAL A 171 -6.11 -19.15 12.92
C VAL A 171 -5.14 -19.12 11.75
N ALA A 172 -4.84 -20.27 11.15
CA ALA A 172 -3.94 -20.35 10.02
C ALA A 172 -4.46 -19.53 8.83
N THR A 173 -5.77 -19.59 8.54
CA THR A 173 -6.40 -18.79 7.48
C THR A 173 -6.30 -17.30 7.77
N MET A 174 -6.58 -16.85 9.00
CA MET A 174 -6.48 -15.43 9.38
C MET A 174 -5.06 -14.89 9.24
N ILE A 175 -4.06 -15.61 9.76
CA ILE A 175 -2.65 -15.22 9.65
C ILE A 175 -2.21 -15.21 8.19
N ASN A 176 -2.55 -16.26 7.43
CA ASN A 176 -2.21 -16.36 6.02
C ASN A 176 -2.81 -15.18 5.23
N ARG A 177 -4.10 -14.87 5.44
CA ARG A 177 -4.75 -13.71 4.82
C ARG A 177 -4.05 -12.40 5.18
N ALA A 178 -3.68 -12.19 6.44
CA ALA A 178 -2.97 -10.99 6.85
C ALA A 178 -1.60 -10.84 6.19
N ILE A 179 -0.88 -11.96 5.98
CA ILE A 179 0.37 -11.98 5.21
C ILE A 179 0.12 -11.53 3.77
N TYR A 180 -0.89 -12.10 3.10
CA TYR A 180 -1.24 -11.69 1.74
C TYR A 180 -1.65 -10.22 1.65
N ASP A 181 -2.50 -9.73 2.56
CA ASP A 181 -2.90 -8.32 2.61
C ASP A 181 -1.68 -7.38 2.76
N GLN A 182 -0.67 -7.79 3.53
CA GLN A 182 0.59 -7.05 3.65
C GLN A 182 1.45 -7.13 2.40
N LEU A 183 1.50 -8.28 1.73
CA LEU A 183 2.23 -8.45 0.47
C LEU A 183 1.63 -7.57 -0.64
N ILE A 184 0.30 -7.57 -0.79
CA ILE A 184 -0.41 -6.73 -1.77
C ILE A 184 -0.09 -5.24 -1.55
N LYS A 185 -0.13 -4.77 -0.29
CA LYS A 185 0.20 -3.36 0.02
C LYS A 185 1.64 -2.99 -0.34
N LYS A 186 2.58 -3.93 -0.27
CA LYS A 186 4.00 -3.68 -0.60
C LYS A 186 4.29 -3.65 -2.09
N GLU A 187 3.45 -4.30 -2.91
CA GLU A 187 3.56 -4.21 -4.37
C GLU A 187 3.18 -2.82 -4.88
N ILE A 188 2.51 -2.01 -4.06
CA ILE A 188 2.19 -0.61 -4.39
C ILE A 188 3.46 0.22 -4.26
N VAL A 189 4.01 0.63 -5.40
CA VAL A 189 5.10 1.62 -5.44
C VAL A 189 4.59 2.97 -4.94
N LEU A 190 5.30 3.58 -3.99
CA LEU A 190 4.96 4.88 -3.41
C LEU A 190 5.83 6.00 -3.99
N VAL A 191 5.33 7.23 -3.89
CA VAL A 191 6.05 8.43 -4.35
C VAL A 191 7.39 8.59 -3.64
N GLU A 192 7.49 8.26 -2.35
CA GLU A 192 8.75 8.29 -1.61
C GLU A 192 9.83 7.33 -2.14
N ASP A 193 9.43 6.30 -2.91
CA ASP A 193 10.38 5.34 -3.51
C ASP A 193 11.04 5.89 -4.77
N ILE A 194 10.46 6.92 -5.39
CA ILE A 194 10.90 7.48 -6.67
C ILE A 194 11.16 9.00 -6.62
N ILE A 195 10.97 9.61 -5.45
CA ILE A 195 11.16 11.04 -5.24
C ILE A 195 12.59 11.46 -5.63
N ILE A 196 12.69 12.54 -6.40
CA ILE A 196 13.93 13.29 -6.52
C ILE A 196 14.01 14.15 -5.27
N PRO A 197 14.93 13.86 -4.33
CA PRO A 197 14.91 14.48 -3.02
C PRO A 197 15.26 15.97 -3.10
N LEU A 198 14.90 16.73 -2.07
CA LEU A 198 15.04 18.19 -2.04
C LEU A 198 16.45 18.66 -2.40
N GLU A 199 17.49 17.95 -1.96
CA GLU A 199 18.89 18.32 -2.21
C GLU A 199 19.28 18.26 -3.70
N LYS A 200 18.52 17.51 -4.50
CA LYS A 200 18.68 17.37 -5.95
C LYS A 200 17.60 18.10 -6.75
N THR A 201 16.67 18.76 -6.06
CA THR A 201 15.54 19.45 -6.68
C THR A 201 15.90 20.91 -6.93
N ALA A 202 15.83 21.35 -8.18
CA ALA A 202 15.85 22.77 -8.50
C ALA A 202 14.48 23.39 -8.17
N TYR A 203 14.49 24.54 -7.50
CA TYR A 203 13.30 25.27 -7.06
C TYR A 203 13.53 26.78 -7.16
N LEU A 204 12.45 27.54 -7.11
CA LEU A 204 12.46 29.01 -7.08
C LEU A 204 11.85 29.52 -5.78
N ARG A 205 12.24 30.72 -5.35
CA ARG A 205 11.56 31.46 -4.28
C ARG A 205 10.53 32.42 -4.88
N VAL A 206 9.50 32.74 -4.10
CA VAL A 206 8.44 33.70 -4.50
C VAL A 206 8.98 35.05 -4.99
N ASN A 207 10.07 35.53 -4.38
CA ASN A 207 10.69 36.82 -4.68
C ASN A 207 11.85 36.74 -5.68
N ASP A 208 12.19 35.55 -6.19
CA ASP A 208 13.24 35.44 -7.21
C ASP A 208 12.82 36.19 -8.48
N PRO A 209 13.75 36.83 -9.20
CA PRO A 209 13.44 37.36 -10.53
C PRO A 209 13.31 36.23 -11.55
N ILE A 210 12.54 36.45 -12.61
CA ILE A 210 12.40 35.49 -13.73
C ILE A 210 13.76 35.10 -14.34
N GLU A 211 14.77 35.98 -14.34
CA GLU A 211 16.13 35.64 -14.75
C GLU A 211 16.67 34.38 -14.03
N ARG A 212 16.31 34.18 -12.76
CA ARG A 212 16.72 32.98 -12.01
C ARG A 212 16.15 31.70 -12.61
N TRP A 213 14.93 31.75 -13.15
CA TRP A 213 14.34 30.62 -13.88
C TRP A 213 15.19 30.24 -15.10
N TYR A 214 15.67 31.22 -15.87
CA TYR A 214 16.52 30.95 -17.04
C TYR A 214 17.88 30.35 -16.67
N VAL A 215 18.45 30.80 -15.54
CA VAL A 215 19.67 30.19 -14.99
C VAL A 215 19.43 28.72 -14.66
N LEU A 216 18.38 28.42 -13.90
CA LEU A 216 18.04 27.02 -13.55
C LEU A 216 17.73 26.18 -14.80
N ASN A 217 17.00 26.74 -15.77
CA ASN A 217 16.72 26.07 -17.04
C ASN A 217 18.00 25.74 -17.81
N LYS A 218 18.99 26.63 -17.82
CA LYS A 218 20.28 26.38 -18.48
C LYS A 218 21.12 25.34 -17.74
N GLU A 219 21.10 25.37 -16.42
CA GLU A 219 21.88 24.45 -15.56
C GLU A 219 21.31 23.04 -15.53
N THR A 220 19.99 22.91 -15.51
CA THR A 220 19.30 21.63 -15.31
C THR A 220 18.61 21.08 -16.57
N HIS A 221 18.43 21.92 -17.59
CA HIS A 221 17.61 21.66 -18.77
C HIS A 221 16.12 21.39 -18.44
N HIS A 222 15.67 21.68 -17.22
CA HIS A 222 14.27 21.54 -16.83
C HIS A 222 13.45 22.76 -17.22
N SER A 223 12.21 22.52 -17.67
CA SER A 223 11.29 23.57 -18.12
C SER A 223 10.25 23.97 -17.07
N ARG A 224 10.31 23.39 -15.87
CA ARG A 224 9.31 23.59 -14.80
C ARG A 224 9.98 23.49 -13.44
N PHE A 225 9.63 24.39 -12.53
CA PHE A 225 10.19 24.42 -11.18
C PHE A 225 9.10 24.72 -10.13
N PRO A 226 9.10 24.03 -8.97
CA PRO A 226 8.27 24.40 -7.85
C PRO A 226 8.75 25.74 -7.26
N VAL A 227 7.80 26.53 -6.75
CA VAL A 227 8.04 27.80 -6.07
C VAL A 227 7.73 27.65 -4.58
N VAL A 228 8.67 28.04 -3.73
CA VAL A 228 8.54 27.98 -2.27
C VAL A 228 8.63 29.36 -1.62
N ASP A 229 8.04 29.49 -0.43
CA ASP A 229 8.29 30.62 0.46
C ASP A 229 9.50 30.38 1.38
N ASP A 230 9.73 31.29 2.33
CA ASP A 230 10.84 31.21 3.27
C ASP A 230 10.71 30.08 4.30
N ASP A 231 9.49 29.58 4.53
CA ASP A 231 9.19 28.42 5.37
C ASP A 231 9.23 27.09 4.60
N TRP A 232 9.72 27.10 3.34
CA TRP A 232 9.74 25.98 2.41
C TRP A 232 8.37 25.46 1.95
N LYS A 233 7.29 26.19 2.21
CA LYS A 233 5.96 25.77 1.75
C LYS A 233 5.83 26.02 0.26
N VAL A 234 5.23 25.07 -0.44
CA VAL A 234 4.97 25.18 -1.88
C VAL A 234 3.87 26.20 -2.13
N GLN A 235 4.21 27.29 -2.82
CA GLN A 235 3.30 28.38 -3.16
C GLN A 235 2.82 28.31 -4.61
N GLY A 236 3.63 27.73 -5.50
CA GLY A 236 3.38 27.76 -6.93
C GLY A 236 4.20 26.77 -7.74
N ILE A 237 3.93 26.74 -9.04
CA ILE A 237 4.79 26.15 -10.06
C ILE A 237 4.97 27.15 -11.20
N VAL A 238 6.16 27.18 -11.79
CA VAL A 238 6.48 28.02 -12.96
C VAL A 238 6.96 27.14 -14.08
N THR A 239 6.38 27.29 -15.25
CA THR A 239 6.71 26.57 -16.47
C THR A 239 7.34 27.51 -17.51
N ALA A 240 7.96 26.94 -18.54
CA ALA A 240 8.52 27.71 -19.66
C ALA A 240 7.48 28.62 -20.35
N LYS A 241 6.19 28.27 -20.30
CA LYS A 241 5.11 29.09 -20.86
C LYS A 241 4.83 30.34 -20.02
N ASP A 242 5.00 30.24 -18.71
CA ASP A 242 4.66 31.32 -17.77
C ASP A 242 5.68 32.47 -17.81
N VAL A 243 6.92 32.16 -18.18
CA VAL A 243 8.02 33.14 -18.29
C VAL A 243 8.25 33.63 -19.71
N LEU A 244 7.60 33.02 -20.71
CA LEU A 244 7.78 33.37 -22.11
C LEU A 244 7.32 34.82 -22.35
N ASP A 245 8.15 35.61 -23.01
CA ASP A 245 7.90 37.02 -23.34
C ASP A 245 7.67 37.95 -22.12
N MET A 246 8.01 37.49 -20.90
CA MET A 246 7.92 38.30 -19.68
C MET A 246 9.21 39.07 -19.41
N ASP A 247 9.09 40.22 -18.73
CA ASP A 247 10.26 40.95 -18.24
C ASP A 247 11.02 40.12 -17.21
N ARG A 248 12.31 39.90 -17.45
CA ARG A 248 13.17 39.03 -16.64
C ARG A 248 13.41 39.54 -15.22
N GLN A 249 13.16 40.83 -14.96
CA GLN A 249 13.25 41.40 -13.62
C GLN A 249 11.96 41.24 -12.79
N LEU A 250 10.85 40.82 -13.40
CA LEU A 250 9.62 40.57 -12.66
C LEU A 250 9.82 39.43 -11.65
N PRO A 251 9.21 39.54 -10.45
CA PRO A 251 9.29 38.47 -9.47
C PRO A 251 8.42 37.28 -9.86
N ILE A 252 8.90 36.08 -9.54
CA ILE A 252 8.26 34.79 -9.85
C ILE A 252 6.81 34.72 -9.37
N GLU A 253 6.48 35.31 -8.21
CA GLU A 253 5.11 35.35 -7.69
C GLU A 253 4.06 35.97 -8.63
N LYS A 254 4.48 36.78 -9.62
CA LYS A 254 3.58 37.41 -10.60
C LYS A 254 3.21 36.51 -11.76
N VAL A 255 4.04 35.50 -12.03
CA VAL A 255 3.88 34.59 -13.19
C VAL A 255 3.56 33.16 -12.79
N MET A 256 3.85 32.76 -11.55
CA MET A 256 3.60 31.38 -11.11
C MET A 256 2.11 31.01 -11.14
N THR A 257 1.84 29.76 -11.50
CA THR A 257 0.54 29.15 -11.21
C THR A 257 0.49 28.87 -9.71
N LYS A 258 -0.42 29.55 -9.01
CA LYS A 258 -0.59 29.44 -7.56
C LYS A 258 -1.31 28.15 -7.18
N GLN A 259 -1.04 27.64 -5.98
CA GLN A 259 -1.68 26.44 -5.43
C GLN A 259 -1.58 25.23 -6.38
N PRO A 260 -0.36 24.78 -6.72
CA PRO A 260 -0.18 23.67 -7.63
C PRO A 260 -0.70 22.38 -6.98
N ILE A 261 -1.07 21.40 -7.81
CA ILE A 261 -1.39 20.07 -7.31
C ILE A 261 -0.10 19.44 -6.77
N THR A 262 -0.16 18.98 -5.52
CA THR A 262 0.96 18.34 -4.82
C THR A 262 0.59 16.94 -4.36
N VAL A 263 1.59 16.09 -4.18
CA VAL A 263 1.45 14.75 -3.58
C VAL A 263 2.30 14.62 -2.33
N ASN A 264 2.10 13.58 -1.53
CA ASN A 264 2.98 13.27 -0.39
C ASN A 264 3.74 11.95 -0.63
N GLY A 265 4.71 11.64 0.22
CA GLY A 265 5.52 10.43 0.08
C GLY A 265 4.71 9.12 0.10
N LYS A 266 3.58 9.09 0.80
CA LYS A 266 2.69 7.92 0.93
C LYS A 266 1.69 7.78 -0.22
N THR A 267 1.63 8.75 -1.13
CA THR A 267 0.81 8.67 -2.34
C THR A 267 1.33 7.54 -3.23
N SER A 268 0.44 6.74 -3.82
CA SER A 268 0.86 5.70 -4.76
C SER A 268 1.30 6.31 -6.09
N VAL A 269 2.31 5.72 -6.73
CA VAL A 269 2.76 6.16 -8.05
C VAL A 269 1.65 6.04 -9.09
N ALA A 270 0.79 5.01 -8.98
CA ALA A 270 -0.37 4.85 -9.85
C ALA A 270 -1.35 6.04 -9.75
N PHE A 271 -1.63 6.52 -8.53
CA PHE A 271 -2.48 7.70 -8.33
C PHE A 271 -1.81 8.97 -8.86
N ALA A 272 -0.51 9.16 -8.62
CA ALA A 272 0.23 10.28 -9.19
C ALA A 272 0.19 10.28 -10.73
N SER A 273 0.35 9.11 -11.36
CA SER A 273 0.22 8.92 -12.81
C SER A 273 -1.16 9.35 -13.31
N HIS A 274 -2.22 8.90 -12.63
CA HIS A 274 -3.59 9.25 -13.00
C HIS A 274 -3.83 10.76 -12.98
N ILE A 275 -3.42 11.45 -11.90
CA ILE A 275 -3.50 12.91 -11.80
C ILE A 275 -2.70 13.59 -12.92
N MET A 276 -1.46 13.16 -13.14
CA MET A 276 -0.60 13.74 -14.19
C MET A 276 -1.24 13.65 -15.58
N VAL A 277 -1.92 12.54 -15.87
CA VAL A 277 -2.57 12.31 -17.17
C VAL A 277 -3.84 13.15 -17.28
N TRP A 278 -4.67 13.13 -16.25
CA TRP A 278 -5.96 13.83 -16.23
C TRP A 278 -5.78 15.36 -16.32
N GLU A 279 -4.85 15.90 -15.55
CA GLU A 279 -4.57 17.33 -15.46
C GLU A 279 -3.54 17.80 -16.49
N GLY A 280 -2.94 16.88 -17.26
CA GLY A 280 -1.88 17.20 -18.21
C GLY A 280 -0.60 17.75 -17.54
N ILE A 281 -0.32 17.33 -16.31
CA ILE A 281 0.82 17.75 -15.50
C ILE A 281 2.03 16.86 -15.77
N GLU A 282 3.21 17.47 -15.92
CA GLU A 282 4.46 16.74 -16.17
C GLU A 282 5.38 16.63 -14.95
N LEU A 283 5.12 17.41 -13.89
CA LEU A 283 5.91 17.47 -12.67
C LEU A 283 5.00 17.75 -11.47
N LEU A 284 5.12 16.93 -10.42
CA LEU A 284 4.40 17.12 -9.16
C LEU A 284 5.40 17.43 -8.03
N PRO A 285 5.19 18.53 -7.27
CA PRO A 285 5.89 18.73 -6.00
C PRO A 285 5.45 17.69 -4.98
N VAL A 286 6.42 17.12 -4.27
CA VAL A 286 6.18 16.23 -3.13
C VAL A 286 6.33 17.03 -1.85
N VAL A 287 5.32 16.98 -0.98
CA VAL A 287 5.27 17.76 0.26
C VAL A 287 5.08 16.90 1.51
N ASP A 288 5.48 17.43 2.66
CA ASP A 288 5.16 16.85 3.97
C ASP A 288 3.77 17.28 4.47
N ASP A 289 3.39 16.82 5.67
CA ASP A 289 2.11 17.16 6.32
C ASP A 289 1.96 18.66 6.63
N HIS A 290 3.02 19.44 6.52
CA HIS A 290 3.05 20.90 6.71
C HIS A 290 3.13 21.67 5.38
N HIS A 291 2.91 20.99 4.24
CA HIS A 291 3.04 21.54 2.89
C HIS A 291 4.45 22.00 2.50
N ARG A 292 5.49 21.54 3.22
CA ARG A 292 6.88 21.88 2.89
C ARG A 292 7.43 20.96 1.83
N LEU A 293 8.11 21.54 0.83
CA LEU A 293 8.71 20.80 -0.28
C LEU A 293 9.72 19.77 0.23
N GLN A 294 9.50 18.50 -0.11
CA GLN A 294 10.42 17.38 0.15
C GLN A 294 11.19 16.97 -1.12
N GLY A 295 10.70 17.38 -2.29
CA GLY A 295 11.27 17.03 -3.58
C GLY A 295 10.25 17.11 -4.71
N ILE A 296 10.54 16.46 -5.83
CA ILE A 296 9.65 16.40 -6.99
C ILE A 296 9.59 14.99 -7.57
N ILE A 297 8.54 14.70 -8.33
CA ILE A 297 8.48 13.56 -9.24
C ILE A 297 8.10 14.07 -10.64
N SER A 298 8.76 13.53 -11.67
CA SER A 298 8.38 13.78 -13.06
C SER A 298 7.48 12.66 -13.58
N ARG A 299 6.73 12.96 -14.65
CA ARG A 299 5.96 11.95 -15.38
C ARG A 299 6.83 10.79 -15.88
N GLN A 300 8.08 11.06 -16.25
CA GLN A 300 9.01 10.02 -16.69
C GLN A 300 9.39 9.06 -15.56
N ASP A 301 9.63 9.59 -14.35
CA ASP A 301 9.96 8.77 -13.17
C ASP A 301 8.79 7.86 -12.81
N VAL A 302 7.57 8.43 -12.83
CA VAL A 302 6.32 7.71 -12.60
C VAL A 302 6.13 6.56 -13.59
N LEU A 303 6.25 6.82 -14.89
CA LEU A 303 6.11 5.80 -15.93
C LEU A 303 7.17 4.69 -15.80
N LYS A 304 8.42 5.07 -15.53
CA LYS A 304 9.52 4.11 -15.34
C LYS A 304 9.25 3.20 -14.15
N ALA A 305 8.75 3.75 -13.05
CA ALA A 305 8.45 2.99 -11.84
C ALA A 305 7.29 2.00 -12.04
N LEU A 306 6.21 2.42 -12.72
CA LEU A 306 5.09 1.53 -13.08
C LEU A 306 5.56 0.37 -13.97
N GLN A 307 6.46 0.63 -14.92
CA GLN A 307 7.05 -0.43 -15.76
C GLN A 307 7.91 -1.42 -14.96
N MET A 308 8.64 -0.95 -13.96
CA MET A 308 9.44 -1.83 -13.08
C MET A 308 8.53 -2.69 -12.20
N ALA A 309 7.44 -2.13 -11.68
CA ALA A 309 6.46 -2.85 -10.87
C ALA A 309 5.79 -3.99 -11.67
N GLN A 310 5.42 -3.75 -12.93
CA GLN A 310 4.81 -4.77 -13.82
C GLN A 310 5.72 -5.97 -14.11
N ARG A 311 7.04 -5.87 -13.87
CA ARG A 311 8.01 -6.96 -14.12
C ARG A 311 8.28 -7.82 -12.88
N GLN A 312 7.80 -7.41 -11.71
CA GLN A 312 7.99 -8.18 -10.49
C GLN A 312 6.95 -9.30 -10.41
N PRO A 313 7.33 -10.52 -9.99
CA PRO A 313 6.36 -11.57 -9.73
C PRO A 313 5.45 -11.11 -8.59
N GLN A 314 4.17 -10.95 -8.88
CA GLN A 314 3.14 -10.63 -7.89
C GLN A 314 2.96 -11.85 -6.98
N VAL A 315 3.02 -11.63 -5.66
CA VAL A 315 2.92 -12.67 -4.64
C VAL A 315 1.51 -12.71 -4.04
N GLY A 316 0.74 -11.62 -4.15
CA GLY A 316 -0.66 -11.57 -3.73
C GLY A 316 -1.62 -11.51 -4.92
N GLU A 317 -2.67 -12.35 -4.90
CA GLU A 317 -3.77 -12.26 -5.88
C GLU A 317 -4.84 -11.31 -5.36
N THR A 318 -5.13 -10.25 -6.12
CA THR A 318 -6.29 -9.38 -5.89
C THR A 318 -7.58 -10.03 -6.41
N ILE A 319 -8.74 -9.48 -6.04
CA ILE A 319 -10.02 -9.91 -6.62
C ILE A 319 -10.04 -9.73 -8.14
N GLU A 320 -9.41 -8.67 -8.65
CA GLU A 320 -9.25 -8.43 -10.08
C GLU A 320 -8.40 -9.51 -10.75
N ASP A 321 -7.29 -9.94 -10.12
CA ASP A 321 -6.44 -11.02 -10.62
C ASP A 321 -7.20 -12.35 -10.69
N LEU A 322 -8.00 -12.67 -9.65
CA LEU A 322 -8.83 -13.88 -9.62
C LEU A 322 -9.84 -13.91 -10.76
N ILE A 323 -10.48 -12.78 -11.06
CA ILE A 323 -11.43 -12.65 -12.19
C ILE A 323 -10.69 -12.78 -13.53
N THR A 324 -9.55 -12.10 -13.65
CA THR A 324 -8.73 -12.06 -14.87
C THR A 324 -8.12 -13.43 -15.21
N ALA A 325 -7.83 -14.25 -14.20
CA ALA A 325 -7.38 -15.63 -14.35
C ALA A 325 -8.45 -16.56 -14.96
N GLN A 326 -9.75 -16.24 -14.79
CA GLN A 326 -10.84 -16.97 -15.43
C GLN A 326 -11.08 -16.55 -16.88
N PHE A 327 -10.43 -15.47 -17.34
CA PHE A 327 -10.63 -14.87 -18.65
C PHE A 327 -9.78 -15.57 -19.72
N ARG A 328 -10.42 -16.39 -20.56
CA ARG A 328 -9.78 -17.12 -21.65
C ARG A 328 -10.16 -16.51 -23.00
N GLU A 329 -9.19 -16.37 -23.90
CA GLU A 329 -9.46 -16.03 -25.29
C GLU A 329 -10.12 -17.22 -25.98
N SER A 330 -11.16 -16.96 -26.76
CA SER A 330 -11.92 -17.99 -27.44
C SER A 330 -11.95 -17.73 -28.95
N GLY A 331 -11.12 -18.47 -29.70
CA GLY A 331 -11.09 -18.47 -31.18
C GLY A 331 -10.07 -17.52 -31.81
N ASP A 332 -10.09 -17.43 -33.14
CA ASP A 332 -9.12 -16.68 -33.98
C ASP A 332 -9.29 -15.14 -33.96
N LYS A 333 -10.22 -14.60 -33.15
CA LYS A 333 -10.49 -13.15 -33.11
C LYS A 333 -10.19 -12.59 -31.72
N GLU A 334 -9.32 -11.59 -31.65
CA GLU A 334 -8.90 -10.81 -30.46
C GLU A 334 -10.03 -9.99 -29.79
N THR A 335 -11.28 -10.43 -29.91
CA THR A 335 -12.50 -9.71 -29.51
C THR A 335 -13.48 -10.57 -28.73
N LEU A 336 -13.25 -11.90 -28.64
CA LEU A 336 -14.14 -12.83 -27.94
C LEU A 336 -13.40 -13.50 -26.77
N PHE A 337 -13.98 -13.33 -25.58
CA PHE A 337 -13.46 -13.86 -24.34
C PHE A 337 -14.50 -14.73 -23.66
N ARG A 338 -14.04 -15.71 -22.88
CA ARG A 338 -14.87 -16.60 -22.10
C ARG A 338 -14.47 -16.52 -20.63
N CYS A 339 -15.45 -16.41 -19.76
CA CYS A 339 -15.25 -16.31 -18.31
C CYS A 339 -16.21 -17.26 -17.58
N ALA A 340 -15.66 -18.14 -16.74
CA ALA A 340 -16.44 -19.01 -15.87
C ALA A 340 -16.78 -18.27 -14.56
N ILE A 341 -18.05 -18.33 -14.14
CA ILE A 341 -18.51 -17.63 -12.93
C ILE A 341 -18.35 -18.53 -11.71
N THR A 342 -17.38 -18.20 -10.86
CA THR A 342 -17.09 -18.95 -9.63
C THR A 342 -17.88 -18.40 -8.43
N PRO A 343 -18.01 -19.15 -7.31
CA PRO A 343 -18.72 -18.67 -6.13
C PRO A 343 -18.24 -17.32 -5.60
N GLN A 344 -16.93 -17.06 -5.63
CA GLN A 344 -16.34 -15.78 -5.17
C GLN A 344 -16.78 -14.57 -6.00
N MET A 345 -17.31 -14.80 -7.21
CA MET A 345 -17.76 -13.76 -8.13
C MET A 345 -19.24 -13.37 -7.93
N THR A 346 -19.96 -14.08 -7.06
CA THR A 346 -21.40 -13.93 -6.89
C THR A 346 -21.78 -12.98 -5.74
N SER A 347 -22.98 -12.42 -5.84
CA SER A 347 -23.64 -11.73 -4.74
C SER A 347 -24.24 -12.72 -3.75
N TYR A 348 -24.74 -12.22 -2.61
CA TYR A 348 -25.45 -13.05 -1.62
C TYR A 348 -26.72 -13.72 -2.16
N LEU A 349 -27.23 -13.29 -3.33
CA LEU A 349 -28.37 -13.88 -4.01
C LEU A 349 -27.98 -15.03 -4.96
N GLY A 350 -26.70 -15.39 -5.06
CA GLY A 350 -26.21 -16.46 -5.93
C GLY A 350 -26.12 -16.09 -7.42
N THR A 351 -26.30 -14.82 -7.76
CA THR A 351 -26.09 -14.29 -9.12
C THR A 351 -24.79 -13.52 -9.20
N LEU A 352 -24.19 -13.43 -10.39
CA LEU A 352 -22.99 -12.64 -10.69
C LEU A 352 -23.11 -11.23 -10.10
N SER A 353 -22.10 -10.85 -9.30
CA SER A 353 -22.04 -9.53 -8.67
C SER A 353 -21.87 -8.44 -9.73
N TYR A 354 -22.58 -7.31 -9.58
CA TYR A 354 -22.47 -6.17 -10.48
C TYR A 354 -21.05 -5.58 -10.52
N GLY A 355 -20.32 -5.61 -9.39
CA GLY A 355 -18.92 -5.19 -9.35
C GLY A 355 -18.04 -6.09 -10.22
N VAL A 356 -18.24 -7.41 -10.11
CA VAL A 356 -17.49 -8.38 -10.92
C VAL A 356 -17.87 -8.30 -12.39
N PHE A 357 -19.16 -8.11 -12.71
CA PHE A 357 -19.60 -7.87 -14.08
C PHE A 357 -18.90 -6.64 -14.68
N THR A 358 -18.75 -5.58 -13.89
CA THR A 358 -18.01 -4.37 -14.30
C THR A 358 -16.56 -4.70 -14.63
N THR A 359 -15.87 -5.45 -13.78
CA THR A 359 -14.48 -5.92 -14.01
C THR A 359 -14.38 -6.76 -15.29
N ILE A 360 -15.32 -7.69 -15.51
CA ILE A 360 -15.36 -8.53 -16.71
C ILE A 360 -15.43 -7.68 -17.98
N VAL A 361 -16.32 -6.68 -18.04
CA VAL A 361 -16.46 -5.86 -19.24
C VAL A 361 -15.28 -4.90 -19.43
N THR A 362 -14.73 -4.34 -18.36
CA THR A 362 -13.56 -3.45 -18.44
C THR A 362 -12.32 -4.22 -18.88
N GLU A 363 -12.11 -5.44 -18.39
CA GLU A 363 -10.97 -6.27 -18.76
C GLU A 363 -11.04 -6.71 -20.23
N ALA A 364 -12.22 -7.11 -20.72
CA ALA A 364 -12.42 -7.45 -22.13
C ALA A 364 -12.08 -6.26 -23.06
N ALA A 365 -12.51 -5.06 -22.70
CA ALA A 365 -12.20 -3.86 -23.46
C ALA A 365 -10.73 -3.46 -23.37
N ALA A 366 -10.12 -3.58 -22.18
CA ALA A 366 -8.71 -3.28 -21.98
C ALA A 366 -7.81 -4.21 -22.82
N ARG A 367 -8.08 -5.53 -22.81
CA ARG A 367 -7.38 -6.51 -23.65
C ARG A 367 -7.52 -6.18 -25.14
N MET A 368 -8.74 -5.88 -25.58
CA MET A 368 -8.98 -5.50 -26.98
C MET A 368 -8.20 -4.23 -27.37
N LEU A 369 -8.25 -3.17 -26.57
CA LEU A 369 -7.52 -1.93 -26.88
C LEU A 369 -5.99 -2.11 -26.87
N ARG A 370 -5.47 -2.98 -25.99
CA ARG A 370 -4.03 -3.31 -25.95
C ARG A 370 -3.54 -3.99 -27.23
N ALA A 371 -4.42 -4.67 -27.97
CA ALA A 371 -4.08 -5.23 -29.29
C ALA A 371 -3.81 -4.14 -30.34
N TYR A 372 -4.49 -2.99 -30.25
CA TYR A 372 -4.31 -1.87 -31.19
C TYR A 372 -3.19 -0.92 -30.78
N LYS A 373 -3.01 -0.65 -29.48
CA LYS A 373 -2.04 0.33 -29.00
C LYS A 373 -1.37 -0.13 -27.72
N ARG A 374 -0.04 -0.18 -27.73
CA ARG A 374 0.77 -0.44 -26.53
C ARG A 374 0.82 0.82 -25.68
N GLY A 375 0.31 0.76 -24.46
CA GLY A 375 0.27 1.88 -23.53
C GLY A 375 -0.56 1.55 -22.30
N ASP A 376 -0.47 2.41 -21.29
CA ASP A 376 -1.38 2.33 -20.14
C ASP A 376 -2.75 2.88 -20.56
N LEU A 377 -3.80 2.24 -20.03
CA LEU A 377 -5.18 2.55 -20.31
C LEU A 377 -5.82 3.07 -19.04
N VAL A 378 -6.47 4.23 -19.13
CA VAL A 378 -7.27 4.79 -18.04
C VAL A 378 -8.72 4.83 -18.49
N MET A 379 -9.63 4.21 -17.73
CA MET A 379 -11.06 4.34 -18.01
C MET A 379 -11.52 5.74 -17.59
N GLU A 380 -12.09 6.50 -18.52
CA GLU A 380 -12.69 7.81 -18.23
C GLU A 380 -14.17 7.65 -17.84
N ASN A 381 -14.90 6.85 -18.60
CA ASN A 381 -16.30 6.56 -18.31
C ASN A 381 -16.72 5.14 -18.72
N ILE A 382 -17.77 4.66 -18.08
CA ILE A 382 -18.45 3.42 -18.43
C ILE A 382 -19.95 3.55 -18.16
N THR A 383 -20.77 3.06 -19.08
CA THR A 383 -22.22 2.87 -18.89
C THR A 383 -22.53 1.41 -19.08
N ILE A 384 -23.18 0.79 -18.09
CA ILE A 384 -23.51 -0.65 -18.12
C ILE A 384 -25.03 -0.82 -18.00
N TYR A 385 -25.57 -1.66 -18.86
CA TYR A 385 -26.94 -2.17 -18.80
C TYR A 385 -26.91 -3.62 -18.37
N PHE A 386 -27.42 -3.90 -17.17
CA PHE A 386 -27.63 -5.25 -16.67
C PHE A 386 -29.00 -5.75 -17.13
N ILE A 387 -29.03 -6.64 -18.12
CA ILE A 387 -30.27 -7.06 -18.80
C ILE A 387 -30.87 -8.28 -18.13
N LYS A 388 -30.06 -9.28 -17.78
CA LYS A 388 -30.49 -10.51 -17.08
C LYS A 388 -29.46 -10.93 -16.02
N PRO A 389 -29.91 -11.53 -14.92
CA PRO A 389 -28.99 -12.12 -13.94
C PRO A 389 -28.26 -13.32 -14.55
N VAL A 390 -27.00 -13.50 -14.14
CA VAL A 390 -26.15 -14.64 -14.52
C VAL A 390 -25.97 -15.52 -13.29
N GLN A 391 -26.21 -16.82 -13.40
CA GLN A 391 -26.11 -17.75 -12.28
C GLN A 391 -24.66 -18.16 -12.00
N ILE A 392 -24.40 -18.56 -10.75
CA ILE A 392 -23.18 -19.28 -10.38
C ILE A 392 -22.95 -20.52 -11.26
N ASP A 393 -21.69 -20.91 -11.45
CA ASP A 393 -21.25 -22.07 -12.25
C ASP A 393 -21.60 -22.00 -13.75
N SER A 394 -22.14 -20.86 -14.19
CA SER A 394 -22.36 -20.60 -15.61
C SER A 394 -21.10 -20.05 -16.28
N THR A 395 -21.08 -20.10 -17.61
CA THR A 395 -20.04 -19.48 -18.42
C THR A 395 -20.63 -18.31 -19.21
N VAL A 396 -19.92 -17.19 -19.23
CA VAL A 396 -20.28 -16.04 -20.06
C VAL A 396 -19.30 -15.87 -21.21
N ASP A 397 -19.83 -15.54 -22.39
CA ASP A 397 -19.05 -15.12 -23.55
C ASP A 397 -19.11 -13.59 -23.64
N VAL A 398 -17.95 -12.94 -23.66
CA VAL A 398 -17.80 -11.49 -23.64
C VAL A 398 -17.20 -11.05 -24.96
N LYS A 399 -17.93 -10.19 -25.68
CA LYS A 399 -17.55 -9.71 -27.00
C LYS A 399 -17.26 -8.22 -26.94
N ALA A 400 -16.01 -7.83 -27.15
CA ALA A 400 -15.58 -6.43 -27.21
C ALA A 400 -15.43 -5.96 -28.65
N LYS A 401 -15.95 -4.78 -28.98
CA LYS A 401 -15.89 -4.17 -30.31
C LYS A 401 -15.38 -2.74 -30.21
N LEU A 402 -14.32 -2.45 -30.95
CA LEU A 402 -13.84 -1.09 -31.13
C LEU A 402 -14.86 -0.27 -31.93
N LEU A 403 -15.30 0.86 -31.35
CA LEU A 403 -16.18 1.81 -32.02
C LEU A 403 -15.39 2.94 -32.67
N GLU A 404 -14.42 3.50 -31.94
CA GLU A 404 -13.62 4.63 -32.38
C GLU A 404 -12.24 4.56 -31.71
N LEU A 405 -11.19 4.89 -32.47
CA LEU A 405 -9.84 5.00 -31.96
C LEU A 405 -9.25 6.36 -32.37
N GLY A 406 -9.05 7.22 -31.38
CA GLY A 406 -8.35 8.48 -31.54
C GLY A 406 -6.87 8.36 -31.17
N ARG A 407 -6.14 9.48 -31.28
CA ARG A 407 -4.73 9.53 -30.86
C ARG A 407 -4.55 9.30 -29.36
N LYS A 408 -5.47 9.81 -28.54
CA LYS A 408 -5.38 9.79 -27.06
C LYS A 408 -6.58 9.12 -26.39
N PHE A 409 -7.55 8.60 -27.14
CA PHE A 409 -8.74 7.98 -26.58
C PHE A 409 -9.20 6.78 -27.42
N GLY A 410 -9.95 5.87 -26.83
CA GLY A 410 -10.64 4.77 -27.50
C GLY A 410 -12.06 4.63 -26.95
N LYS A 411 -13.01 4.27 -27.83
CA LYS A 411 -14.39 3.94 -27.45
C LYS A 411 -14.67 2.48 -27.76
N VAL A 412 -15.25 1.77 -26.81
CA VAL A 412 -15.49 0.33 -26.89
C VAL A 412 -16.94 0.01 -26.53
N ASP A 413 -17.54 -0.88 -27.32
CA ASP A 413 -18.80 -1.54 -27.03
C ASP A 413 -18.51 -2.96 -26.56
N VAL A 414 -19.13 -3.40 -25.46
CA VAL A 414 -18.95 -4.75 -24.92
C VAL A 414 -20.32 -5.38 -24.72
N GLU A 415 -20.51 -6.57 -25.28
CA GLU A 415 -21.72 -7.37 -25.15
C GLU A 415 -21.39 -8.66 -24.39
N VAL A 416 -22.21 -8.98 -23.38
CA VAL A 416 -22.03 -10.19 -22.57
C VAL A 416 -23.19 -11.13 -22.82
N TYR A 417 -22.87 -12.38 -23.10
CA TYR A 417 -23.80 -13.45 -23.41
C TYR A 417 -23.70 -14.59 -22.39
N ASN A 418 -24.82 -15.21 -22.09
CA ASN A 418 -24.90 -16.47 -21.36
C ASN A 418 -25.82 -17.39 -22.16
N GLU A 419 -25.32 -18.57 -22.54
CA GLU A 419 -26.05 -19.54 -23.39
C GLU A 419 -26.63 -18.91 -24.68
N GLY A 420 -25.90 -17.98 -25.28
CA GLY A 420 -26.30 -17.28 -26.51
C GLY A 420 -27.31 -16.13 -26.31
N ALA A 421 -27.87 -15.96 -25.12
CA ALA A 421 -28.73 -14.82 -24.79
C ALA A 421 -27.92 -13.65 -24.24
N ILE A 422 -28.25 -12.41 -24.65
CA ILE A 422 -27.62 -11.22 -24.09
C ILE A 422 -28.04 -11.04 -22.62
N VAL A 423 -27.06 -10.89 -21.74
CA VAL A 423 -27.26 -10.69 -20.29
C VAL A 423 -26.80 -9.31 -19.83
N GLY A 424 -25.95 -8.65 -20.60
CA GLY A 424 -25.66 -7.24 -20.39
C GLY A 424 -24.87 -6.60 -21.53
N LYS A 425 -24.79 -5.28 -21.48
CA LYS A 425 -24.11 -4.46 -22.46
C LYS A 425 -23.40 -3.31 -21.78
N ALA A 426 -22.19 -3.00 -22.20
CA ALA A 426 -21.41 -1.87 -21.68
C ALA A 426 -20.84 -1.02 -22.81
N MET A 427 -20.79 0.29 -22.59
CA MET A 427 -20.11 1.24 -23.45
C MET A 427 -19.11 2.03 -22.62
N MET A 428 -17.89 2.18 -23.12
CA MET A 428 -16.83 2.83 -22.37
C MET A 428 -15.93 3.71 -23.24
N MET A 429 -15.42 4.77 -22.61
CA MET A 429 -14.37 5.63 -23.13
C MET A 429 -13.11 5.47 -22.28
N CYS A 430 -12.00 5.32 -22.97
CA CYS A 430 -10.70 5.02 -22.41
C CYS A 430 -9.70 6.07 -22.89
N GLN A 431 -8.89 6.62 -21.99
CA GLN A 431 -7.73 7.43 -22.35
C GLN A 431 -6.53 6.52 -22.59
N LEU A 432 -5.83 6.76 -23.70
CA LEU A 432 -4.63 6.03 -24.10
C LEU A 432 -3.40 6.85 -23.73
N ILE A 433 -2.59 6.34 -22.81
CA ILE A 433 -1.34 6.98 -22.41
C ILE A 433 -0.23 6.37 -23.26
N ASP A 434 0.32 7.20 -24.17
CA ASP A 434 1.51 6.84 -24.93
C ASP A 434 2.67 6.51 -23.96
N ARG A 435 3.38 5.43 -24.28
CA ARG A 435 4.58 4.99 -23.54
C ARG A 435 5.72 5.99 -23.66
#